data_AF-A6EEZ7-F1
#
_entry.id   AF-A6EEZ7-F1
#
_cell.length_a   1.000
_cell.length_b   1.000
_cell.length_c   1.000
_cell.angle_alpha   90.00
_cell.angle_beta   90.00
_cell.angle_gamma   90.00
#
_symmetry.space_group_name_H-M   'P 1'
#
loop_
_entity.id
_entity.type
_entity.pdbx_description
1 polymer ?
#
loop_
_entity_poly.entity_id
_entity_poly.type
_entity_poly.pdbx_seq_one_letter_code
_entity_poly.pdbx_strand_id
1 'polypeptide(L)' 'MASFKPAKITWLAIGDSITYLNDHPSETGNRVSKGYLTRVTDQLSGITYINKGYNGWTSGGIAAEIGYPTISAETAAFYH' A
#
# COMPACT_ATOMS: atom_id res chain seq x y z
N MET A 1 31.53 -3.72 16.14
CA MET A 1 30.92 -3.67 14.80
C MET A 1 29.65 -2.85 14.90
N ALA A 2 29.53 -1.76 14.15
CA ALA A 2 28.28 -1.00 14.09
C ALA A 2 27.31 -1.72 13.13
N SER A 3 26.18 -2.20 13.65
CA SER A 3 25.11 -2.79 12.84
C SER A 3 24.36 -1.66 12.14
N PHE A 4 24.45 -1.58 10.82
CA PHE A 4 23.62 -0.68 10.02
C PHE A 4 22.21 -1.25 9.97
N LYS A 5 21.29 -0.67 10.76
CA LYS A 5 19.86 -0.97 10.63
C LYS A 5 19.29 0.00 9.59
N PRO A 6 18.68 -0.50 8.49
CA PRO A 6 17.99 0.37 7.56
C PRO A 6 16.93 1.19 8.31
N ALA A 7 16.81 2.46 7.97
CA ALA A 7 15.76 3.31 8.52
C ALA A 7 14.40 2.70 8.20
N LYS A 8 13.48 2.69 9.17
CA LYS A 8 12.11 2.28 8.95
C LYS A 8 11.42 3.31 8.05
N ILE A 9 10.90 2.87 6.92
CA ILE A 9 10.20 3.69 5.93
C ILE A 9 8.75 3.24 5.87
N THR A 10 7.82 4.18 6.04
CA THR A 10 6.41 3.96 5.72
C THR A 10 6.17 4.31 4.26
N TRP A 11 5.66 3.37 3.49
CA TRP A 11 5.34 3.54 2.08
C TRP A 11 3.82 3.60 1.88
N LEU A 12 3.32 4.77 1.49
CA LEU A 12 1.93 4.92 1.03
C LEU A 12 1.83 4.46 -0.43
N ALA A 13 1.28 3.27 -0.67
CA ALA A 13 1.12 2.72 -2.01
C ALA A 13 -0.23 3.12 -2.60
N ILE A 14 -0.23 4.13 -3.47
CA ILE A 14 -1.43 4.64 -4.16
C ILE A 14 -1.57 3.95 -5.51
N GLY A 15 -2.77 3.46 -5.81
CA GLY A 15 -3.05 2.86 -7.11
C GLY A 15 -4.51 2.48 -7.29
N ASP A 16 -4.74 1.61 -8.26
CA ASP A 16 -6.05 1.09 -8.63
C ASP A 16 -6.27 -0.33 -8.04
N SER A 17 -7.03 -1.15 -8.76
CA SER A 17 -7.30 -2.55 -8.44
C SER A 17 -6.05 -3.40 -8.23
N ILE A 18 -4.95 -3.17 -8.97
CA ILE A 18 -3.72 -3.97 -8.83
C ILE A 18 -3.11 -3.78 -7.43
N THR A 19 -3.17 -2.55 -6.91
CA THR A 19 -2.70 -2.22 -5.56
C THR A 19 -3.70 -2.67 -4.51
N TYR A 20 -4.99 -2.42 -4.74
CA TYR A 20 -6.07 -2.82 -3.85
C TYR A 20 -6.10 -4.34 -3.57
N LEU A 21 -5.96 -5.14 -4.63
CA LEU A 21 -6.05 -6.61 -4.57
C LEU A 21 -4.90 -7.27 -3.81
N ASN A 22 -3.86 -6.52 -3.44
CA ASN A 22 -2.80 -7.05 -2.59
C ASN A 22 -3.35 -7.62 -1.27
N ASP A 23 -4.30 -6.91 -0.65
CA ASP A 23 -4.87 -7.28 0.65
C ASP A 23 -6.29 -7.88 0.54
N HIS A 24 -6.78 -8.09 -0.69
CA HIS A 24 -8.12 -8.64 -0.98
C HIS A 24 -8.03 -9.90 -1.86
N PRO A 25 -7.33 -10.97 -1.42
CA PRO A 25 -7.07 -12.16 -2.25
C PRO A 25 -8.35 -12.91 -2.64
N SER A 26 -9.41 -12.84 -1.83
CA SER A 26 -10.72 -13.46 -2.14
C SER A 26 -11.34 -12.93 -3.43
N GLU A 27 -11.17 -11.63 -3.71
CA GLU A 27 -11.67 -10.99 -4.93
C GLU A 27 -10.90 -11.40 -6.19
N THR A 28 -9.70 -11.98 -6.03
CA THR A 28 -8.96 -12.61 -7.14
C THR A 28 -9.47 -14.02 -7.45
N GLY A 29 -10.49 -14.50 -6.73
CA GLY A 29 -10.87 -15.91 -6.69
C GLY A 29 -9.79 -16.79 -6.07
N ASN A 30 -9.02 -16.23 -5.11
CA ASN A 30 -7.87 -16.87 -4.47
C ASN A 30 -6.80 -17.39 -5.44
N ARG A 31 -6.73 -16.83 -6.66
CA ARG A 31 -5.69 -17.17 -7.65
C ARG A 31 -4.37 -16.48 -7.34
N VAL A 32 -4.41 -15.35 -6.64
CA VAL A 32 -3.23 -14.65 -6.15
C VAL A 32 -3.04 -14.95 -4.67
N SER A 33 -1.91 -15.55 -4.32
CA SER A 33 -1.55 -15.88 -2.93
C SER A 33 -0.70 -14.80 -2.24
N LYS A 34 0.04 -13.99 -3.01
CA LYS A 34 0.83 -12.85 -2.54
C LYS A 34 0.83 -11.75 -3.58
N GLY A 35 0.30 -10.58 -3.23
CA GLY A 35 0.40 -9.36 -4.03
C GLY A 35 1.79 -8.73 -3.99
N TYR A 36 1.99 -7.66 -4.75
CA TYR A 36 3.32 -7.05 -4.92
C TYR A 36 3.80 -6.29 -3.68
N LEU A 37 2.91 -5.63 -2.93
CA LEU A 37 3.29 -4.90 -1.70
C LEU A 37 3.89 -5.88 -0.68
N THR A 38 3.20 -7.01 -0.47
CA THR A 38 3.69 -8.08 0.42
C THR A 38 5.03 -8.64 -0.05
N ARG A 39 5.19 -8.91 -1.36
CA ARG A 39 6.46 -9.41 -1.92
C ARG A 39 7.61 -8.42 -1.75
N VAL A 40 7.34 -7.12 -1.91
CA VAL A 40 8.34 -6.07 -1.75
C VAL A 40 8.78 -5.96 -0.29
N THR A 41 7.84 -5.93 0.67
CA THR A 41 8.19 -5.84 2.10
C THR A 41 8.80 -7.12 2.65
N ASP A 42 8.50 -8.29 2.08
CA ASP A 42 9.20 -9.55 2.38
C ASP A 42 10.70 -9.45 2.02
N GLN A 43 11.03 -8.75 0.93
CA GLN A 43 12.42 -8.56 0.47
C GLN A 43 13.12 -7.39 1.14
N LEU A 44 12.38 -6.33 1.49
CA LEU A 44 12.89 -5.08 2.04
C LEU A 44 12.37 -4.88 3.47
N SER A 45 13.06 -5.50 4.44
CA SER A 45 12.69 -5.54 5.85
C SER A 45 12.62 -4.18 6.58
N GLY A 46 13.05 -3.10 5.93
CA GLY A 46 12.93 -1.73 6.44
C GLY A 46 11.65 -1.01 6.02
N ILE A 47 10.79 -1.61 5.19
CA ILE A 47 9.61 -0.96 4.62
C ILE A 47 8.33 -1.53 5.23
N THR A 48 7.41 -0.66 5.61
CA THR A 48 6.03 -1.00 5.95
C THR A 48 5.11 -0.28 4.98
N TYR A 49 4.26 -1.01 4.27
CA TYR A 49 3.35 -0.40 3.29
C TYR A 49 1.99 -0.04 3.92
N ILE A 50 1.33 0.93 3.31
CA ILE A 50 -0.06 1.27 3.55
C ILE A 50 -0.75 1.24 2.20
N ASN A 51 -1.72 0.34 2.06
CA ASN A 51 -2.43 0.15 0.81
C ASN A 51 -3.50 1.23 0.63
N LYS A 52 -3.30 2.08 -0.38
CA LYS A 52 -4.26 3.07 -0.87
C LYS A 52 -4.60 2.76 -2.34
N GLY A 53 -4.80 1.48 -2.62
CA GLY A 53 -5.39 1.02 -3.87
C GLY A 53 -6.91 1.20 -3.84
N TYR A 54 -7.48 1.72 -4.93
CA TYR A 54 -8.92 1.89 -5.08
C TYR A 54 -9.43 1.12 -6.27
N ASN A 55 -10.19 0.05 -6.02
CA ASN A 55 -10.70 -0.81 -7.08
C ASN A 55 -11.61 -0.02 -8.04
N GLY A 56 -11.34 -0.10 -9.34
CA GLY A 56 -12.10 0.58 -10.38
C GLY A 56 -11.81 2.08 -10.53
N TRP A 57 -10.91 2.67 -9.74
CA TRP A 57 -10.59 4.09 -9.85
C TRP A 57 -9.61 4.37 -10.99
N THR A 58 -9.78 5.54 -11.61
CA THR A 58 -8.83 6.09 -12.57
C THR A 58 -7.87 7.06 -11.87
N SER A 59 -6.76 7.42 -12.53
CA SER A 59 -5.86 8.46 -12.02
C SER A 59 -6.57 9.79 -11.78
N GLY A 60 -7.56 10.15 -12.61
CA GLY A 60 -8.39 11.34 -12.42
C GLY A 60 -9.27 11.26 -11.16
N GLY A 61 -9.85 10.09 -10.88
CA GLY A 61 -10.61 9.86 -9.64
C GLY A 61 -9.75 9.97 -8.39
N ILE A 62 -8.53 9.40 -8.44
CA ILE A 62 -7.55 9.55 -7.36
C ILE A 62 -7.17 11.02 -7.19
N ALA A 63 -6.87 11.74 -8.28
CA ALA A 63 -6.46 13.14 -8.22
C ALA A 63 -7.53 14.06 -7.62
N ALA A 64 -8.80 13.80 -7.89
CA ALA A 64 -9.92 14.56 -7.30
C ALA A 64 -10.01 14.42 -5.77
N GLU A 65 -9.46 13.33 -5.23
CA GLU A 65 -9.51 12.98 -3.80
C GLU A 65 -8.19 13.28 -3.07
N ILE A 66 -7.17 13.80 -3.79
CA ILE A 66 -5.93 14.28 -3.17
C ILE A 66 -6.26 15.47 -2.27
N GLY A 67 -5.76 15.43 -1.04
CA GLY A 67 -6.03 16.47 -0.03
C GLY A 67 -7.25 16.16 0.84
N TYR A 68 -8.00 15.11 0.52
CA TYR A 68 -9.03 14.56 1.40
C TYR A 68 -8.47 13.41 2.26
N PRO A 69 -9.12 13.05 3.37
CA PRO A 69 -8.71 11.94 4.23
C PRO A 69 -8.56 10.60 3.50
N THR A 70 -9.27 10.45 2.38
CA THR A 70 -9.18 9.33 1.44
C THR A 70 -7.72 9.09 1.02
N ILE A 71 -7.10 10.08 0.37
CA ILE A 71 -5.72 10.04 -0.14
C ILE A 71 -4.84 10.97 0.70
N SER A 72 -4.60 10.61 1.96
CA SER A 72 -3.68 11.36 2.83
C SER A 72 -2.66 10.44 3.51
N ALA A 73 -1.44 10.97 3.68
CA ALA A 73 -0.38 10.31 4.46
C ALA A 73 -0.60 10.44 5.97
N GLU A 74 -1.53 11.29 6.39
CA GLU A 74 -1.83 11.57 7.79
C GLU A 74 -2.89 10.60 8.35
N THR A 75 -3.88 10.19 7.56
CA THR A 75 -4.86 9.15 7.97
C THR A 75 -4.25 7.77 8.11
N ALA A 76 -3.04 7.59 7.59
CA ALA A 76 -2.20 6.42 7.76
C ALA A 76 -1.61 6.27 9.18
N ALA A 77 -1.54 7.36 9.96
CA ALA A 77 -0.95 7.37 11.31
C ALA A 77 -1.98 7.23 12.45
N PHE A 78 -3.28 7.31 12.15
CA PHE A 78 -4.35 7.34 13.16
C PHE A 78 -5.06 6.00 13.41
N TYR A 79 -4.66 4.93 12.71
CA TYR A 79 -5.15 3.57 12.98
C TYR A 79 -4.00 2.71 13.54
N HIS A 80 -3.71 2.91 14.83
CA HIS A 80 -2.93 2.00 15.67
C HIS A 80 -3.75 1.65 16.91
#